data_AF-B1C6M1-F1
#
_entry.id   AF-B1C6M1-F1
#
_cell.length_a   1.000
_cell.length_b   1.000
_cell.length_c   1.000
_cell.angle_alpha   90.00
_cell.angle_beta   90.00
_cell.angle_gamma   90.00
#
_symmetry.space_group_name_H-M   'P 1'
#
loop_
_entity.id
_entity.type
_entity.pdbx_description
1 polymer ?
#
loop_
_entity_poly.entity_id
_entity_poly.type
_entity_poly.pdbx_seq_one_letter_code
_entity_poly.pdbx_strand_id
1 'polypeptide(L)'
;MLKIKKIYNYPKVKSWAILSRSGDRAELYYYYKPRMNTIRKYYHMEDYIMLDLCLETLKNKSIYYAKRKMGFAVTEELFEMVIKLLRFQGYIKYANILEQNTTSELMKPIIKKESE
;
A
#
# COMPACT_ATOMS: atom_id res chain seq x y z
N MET A 1 -7.64 7.19 -48.80
CA MET A 1 -6.53 6.88 -47.86
C MET A 1 -7.13 6.68 -46.47
N LEU A 2 -7.41 5.43 -46.08
CA LEU A 2 -8.05 5.09 -44.79
C LEU A 2 -7.04 5.33 -43.65
N LYS A 3 -7.25 6.39 -42.87
CA LYS A 3 -6.56 6.59 -41.59
C LYS A 3 -7.09 5.56 -40.60
N ILE A 4 -6.43 4.40 -40.54
CA ILE A 4 -6.61 3.43 -39.46
C ILE A 4 -6.18 4.13 -38.17
N LYS A 5 -7.12 4.74 -37.46
CA LYS A 5 -6.91 5.19 -36.08
C LYS A 5 -6.51 3.96 -35.28
N LYS A 6 -5.28 3.92 -34.76
CA LYS A 6 -4.81 2.86 -33.86
C LYS A 6 -5.86 2.62 -32.77
N ILE A 7 -6.61 1.53 -32.89
CA ILE A 7 -7.55 1.01 -31.89
C ILE A 7 -6.74 0.28 -30.81
N TYR A 8 -5.68 0.91 -30.32
CA TYR A 8 -5.03 0.51 -29.08
C TYR A 8 -5.38 1.58 -28.05
N ASN A 9 -6.66 1.60 -27.67
CA ASN A 9 -7.07 2.17 -26.40
C ASN A 9 -6.47 1.28 -25.31
N TYR A 10 -5.20 1.50 -24.99
CA TYR A 10 -4.57 0.98 -23.77
C TYR A 10 -5.54 1.25 -22.60
N PRO A 11 -5.86 0.27 -21.74
CA PRO A 11 -6.80 0.52 -20.65
C PRO A 11 -6.22 1.66 -19.79
N LYS A 12 -6.95 2.77 -19.78
CA LYS A 12 -6.57 4.09 -19.25
C LYS A 12 -6.20 3.98 -17.76
N VAL A 13 -4.93 3.68 -17.44
CA VAL A 13 -4.22 3.83 -16.16
C VAL A 13 -4.76 3.07 -14.93
N LYS A 14 -6.09 2.95 -14.75
CA LYS A 14 -6.73 2.39 -13.56
C LYS A 14 -6.65 0.86 -13.48
N SER A 15 -6.88 0.13 -14.59
CA SER A 15 -6.85 -1.35 -14.57
C SER A 15 -5.45 -1.89 -14.28
N TRP A 16 -4.42 -1.30 -14.92
CA TRP A 16 -3.03 -1.58 -14.63
C TRP A 16 -2.66 -1.24 -13.18
N ALA A 17 -3.11 -0.09 -12.67
CA ALA A 17 -2.86 0.27 -11.27
C ALA A 17 -3.52 -0.69 -10.28
N ILE A 18 -4.70 -1.26 -10.59
CA ILE A 18 -5.34 -2.28 -9.75
C ILE A 18 -4.51 -3.56 -9.72
N LEU A 19 -4.04 -4.04 -10.87
CA LEU A 19 -3.19 -5.23 -10.96
C LEU A 19 -1.85 -5.03 -10.24
N SER A 20 -1.17 -3.90 -10.49
CA SER A 20 0.05 -3.52 -9.78
C SER A 20 -0.18 -3.45 -8.28
N ARG A 21 -1.35 -2.95 -7.83
CA ARG A 21 -1.70 -2.89 -6.41
C ARG A 21 -1.76 -4.27 -5.79
N SER A 22 -2.39 -5.23 -6.46
CA SER A 22 -2.45 -6.61 -5.96
C SER A 22 -1.06 -7.25 -5.89
N GLY A 23 -0.20 -7.03 -6.89
CA GLY A 23 1.19 -7.50 -6.88
C GLY A 23 2.01 -6.89 -5.74
N ASP A 24 1.96 -5.56 -5.60
CA ASP A 24 2.64 -4.84 -4.53
C ASP A 24 2.18 -5.30 -3.14
N ARG A 25 0.88 -5.58 -2.96
CA ARG A 25 0.35 -6.12 -1.69
C ARG A 25 0.97 -7.48 -1.37
N ALA A 26 1.07 -8.37 -2.35
CA ALA A 26 1.67 -9.69 -2.18
C ALA A 26 3.16 -9.60 -1.83
N GLU A 27 3.91 -8.83 -2.59
CA GLU A 27 5.33 -8.60 -2.35
C GLU A 27 5.57 -8.05 -0.93
N LEU A 28 4.87 -6.99 -0.56
CA LEU A 28 5.04 -6.36 0.75
C LEU A 28 4.55 -7.24 1.90
N TYR A 29 3.51 -8.04 1.70
CA TYR A 29 3.06 -9.00 2.72
C TYR A 29 4.18 -9.97 3.09
N TYR A 30 4.80 -10.61 2.08
CA TYR A 30 5.90 -11.55 2.33
C TYR A 30 7.17 -10.86 2.79
N TYR A 31 7.42 -9.62 2.35
CA TYR A 31 8.54 -8.82 2.84
C TYR A 31 8.40 -8.47 4.33
N TYR A 32 7.23 -8.02 4.77
CA TYR A 32 7.06 -7.56 6.15
C TYR A 32 6.77 -8.67 7.16
N LYS A 33 6.18 -9.79 6.73
CA LYS A 33 5.86 -10.93 7.59
C LYS A 33 7.01 -11.36 8.53
N PRO A 34 8.25 -11.60 8.07
CA PRO A 34 9.35 -11.99 8.97
C PRO A 34 9.89 -10.83 9.85
N ARG A 35 9.57 -9.58 9.52
CA ARG A 35 10.08 -8.37 10.18
C ARG A 35 9.11 -7.77 11.19
N MET A 36 7.91 -8.33 11.30
CA MET A 36 6.79 -7.70 12.00
C MET A 36 7.06 -7.47 13.49
N ASN A 37 7.77 -8.38 14.16
CA ASN A 37 8.13 -8.22 15.58
C ASN A 37 9.02 -7.00 15.81
N THR A 38 10.02 -6.79 14.95
CA THR A 38 10.90 -5.61 15.02
C THR A 38 10.13 -4.32 14.74
N ILE A 39 9.24 -4.34 13.75
CA ILE A 39 8.41 -3.18 13.39
C ILE A 39 7.47 -2.81 14.54
N ARG A 40 6.80 -3.79 15.16
CA ARG A 40 5.97 -3.59 16.36
C ARG A 40 6.75 -2.95 17.50
N LYS A 41 7.97 -3.42 17.75
CA LYS A 41 8.84 -2.84 18.78
C LYS A 41 9.03 -1.34 18.56
N TYR A 42 9.44 -0.92 17.36
CA TYR A 42 9.62 0.50 17.06
C TYR A 42 8.33 1.30 17.13
N TYR A 43 7.21 0.71 16.68
CA TYR A 43 5.90 1.33 16.78
C TYR A 43 5.47 1.58 18.24
N HIS A 44 5.64 0.60 19.12
CA HIS A 44 5.31 0.72 20.55
C HIS A 44 6.22 1.68 21.30
N MET A 45 7.49 1.79 20.89
CA MET A 45 8.43 2.78 21.43
C MET A 45 8.20 4.19 20.89
N GLU A 46 7.28 4.36 19.93
CA GLU A 46 7.05 5.60 19.19
C GLU A 46 8.33 6.14 18.51
N ASP A 47 9.26 5.25 18.16
CA ASP A 47 10.46 5.60 17.41
C ASP A 47 10.10 5.75 15.93
N TYR A 48 9.50 6.90 15.59
CA TYR A 48 9.04 7.18 14.24
C TYR A 48 10.17 7.28 13.21
N ILE A 49 11.40 7.52 13.65
CA ILE A 49 12.57 7.55 12.77
C ILE A 49 12.89 6.12 12.33
N MET A 50 13.02 5.18 13.27
CA MET A 50 13.26 3.77 12.94
C MET A 50 12.05 3.13 12.25
N LEU A 51 10.84 3.53 12.64
CA LEU A 51 9.63 3.09 11.96
C LEU A 51 9.60 3.54 10.50
N ASP A 52 10.04 4.77 10.21
CA ASP A 52 10.14 5.27 8.83
C ASP A 52 11.12 4.44 8.00
N LEU A 53 12.31 4.17 8.55
CA LEU A 53 13.32 3.35 7.88
C LEU A 53 12.81 1.94 7.61
N CYS A 54 12.09 1.34 8.56
CA CYS A 54 11.55 -0.01 8.39
C CYS A 54 10.39 -0.04 7.38
N LEU A 55 9.53 0.99 7.38
CA LEU A 55 8.31 1.03 6.57
C LEU A 55 8.46 1.88 5.28
N GLU A 56 9.67 2.29 4.90
CA GLU A 56 9.91 3.20 3.79
C GLU A 56 9.23 2.73 2.50
N THR A 57 9.42 1.46 2.13
CA THR A 57 8.81 0.88 0.93
C THR A 57 7.29 0.91 0.99
N LEU A 58 6.70 0.51 2.13
CA LEU A 58 5.26 0.55 2.33
C LEU A 58 4.74 1.99 2.24
N LYS A 59 5.39 2.94 2.91
CA LYS A 59 5.05 4.37 2.88
C LYS A 59 5.05 4.91 1.45
N ASN A 60 6.10 4.63 0.69
CA ASN A 60 6.25 5.10 -0.69
C ASN A 60 5.15 4.54 -1.61
N LYS A 61 4.81 3.25 -1.45
CA LYS A 61 3.70 2.63 -2.19
C LYS A 61 2.33 3.21 -1.76
N SER A 62 2.12 3.40 -0.47
CA SER A 62 0.91 4.07 0.06
C SER A 62 0.73 5.46 -0.54
N ILE A 63 1.78 6.29 -0.56
CA ILE A 63 1.74 7.62 -1.20
C ILE A 63 1.49 7.50 -2.71
N TYR A 64 2.12 6.55 -3.39
CA TYR A 64 1.93 6.32 -4.82
C TYR A 64 0.47 6.03 -5.19
N TYR A 65 -0.23 5.20 -4.41
CA TYR A 65 -1.65 4.89 -4.62
C TYR A 65 -2.55 6.04 -4.16
N ALA A 66 -2.23 6.71 -3.06
CA ALA A 66 -2.97 7.89 -2.60
C ALA A 66 -2.95 9.03 -3.64
N LYS A 67 -1.81 9.28 -4.30
CA LYS A 67 -1.71 10.27 -5.40
C LYS A 67 -2.67 9.97 -6.56
N ARG A 68 -3.09 8.71 -6.72
CA ARG A 68 -4.05 8.24 -7.72
C ARG A 68 -5.48 8.15 -7.21
N LYS A 69 -5.75 8.65 -5.99
CA LYS A 69 -7.03 8.52 -5.27
C LYS A 69 -7.45 7.05 -5.10
N MET A 70 -6.49 6.19 -4.79
CA MET A 70 -6.71 4.77 -4.53
C MET A 70 -6.32 4.42 -3.10
N GLY A 71 -7.07 3.52 -2.48
CA GLY A 71 -6.67 2.90 -1.22
C GLY A 71 -5.57 1.86 -1.39
N PHE A 72 -4.83 1.63 -0.32
CA PHE A 72 -3.74 0.66 -0.27
C PHE A 72 -3.50 0.21 1.18
N ALA A 73 -3.50 -1.11 1.38
CA ALA A 73 -3.12 -1.74 2.63
C ALA A 73 -2.55 -3.12 2.33
N VAL A 74 -1.70 -3.61 3.24
CA VAL A 74 -1.12 -4.96 3.17
C VAL A 74 -1.76 -5.83 4.25
N THR A 75 -1.74 -5.33 5.48
CA THR A 75 -2.54 -5.80 6.61
C THR A 75 -3.13 -4.57 7.31
N GLU A 76 -4.13 -4.78 8.17
CA GLU A 76 -4.68 -3.73 9.04
C GLU A 76 -3.60 -3.10 9.92
N GLU A 77 -2.81 -3.91 10.61
CA GLU A 77 -1.72 -3.44 11.49
C GLU A 77 -0.70 -2.56 10.75
N LEU A 78 -0.21 -3.01 9.59
CA LEU A 78 0.74 -2.23 8.79
C LEU A 78 0.12 -0.95 8.22
N PHE A 79 -1.19 -0.98 7.94
CA PHE A 79 -1.92 0.19 7.49
C PHE A 79 -1.97 1.26 8.58
N GLU A 80 -2.37 0.91 9.80
CA GLU A 80 -2.41 1.83 10.94
C GLU A 80 -1.04 2.47 11.21
N MET A 81 0.02 1.66 11.21
CA MET A 81 1.39 2.14 11.42
C MET A 81 1.80 3.18 10.37
N VAL A 82 1.46 2.94 9.09
CA VAL A 82 1.77 3.90 8.02
C VAL A 82 0.90 5.14 8.09
N ILE A 83 -0.37 5.04 8.47
CA ILE A 83 -1.22 6.22 8.69
C ILE A 83 -0.63 7.09 9.81
N LYS A 84 -0.24 6.49 10.94
CA LYS A 84 0.39 7.23 12.06
C LYS A 84 1.69 7.90 11.60
N LEU A 85 2.53 7.18 10.88
CA LEU A 85 3.79 7.69 10.34
C LEU A 85 3.58 8.85 9.35
N LEU A 86 2.63 8.73 8.42
CA LEU A 86 2.31 9.79 7.46
C LEU A 86 1.82 11.05 8.18
N ARG A 87 0.99 10.91 9.22
CA ARG A 87 0.52 12.05 10.02
C ARG A 87 1.68 12.72 10.77
N PHE A 88 2.55 11.93 11.39
CA PHE A 88 3.76 12.43 12.06
C PHE A 88 4.66 13.25 11.12
N GLN A 89 4.84 12.79 9.88
CA GLN A 89 5.65 13.46 8.86
C GLN A 89 4.94 14.62 8.13
N GLY A 90 3.71 14.98 8.52
CA GLY A 90 2.95 16.07 7.90
C GLY A 90 2.25 15.71 6.58
N TYR A 91 2.25 14.44 6.17
CA TYR A 91 1.57 13.93 4.97
C TYR A 91 0.06 13.68 5.19
N ILE A 92 -0.61 14.58 5.91
CA ILE A 92 -2.01 14.45 6.35
C ILE A 92 -2.96 14.19 5.17
N LYS A 93 -2.75 14.89 4.05
CA LYS A 93 -3.56 14.72 2.82
C LYS A 93 -3.55 13.28 2.32
N TYR A 94 -2.40 12.60 2.34
CA TYR A 94 -2.28 11.24 1.84
C TYR A 94 -2.86 10.23 2.83
N ALA A 95 -2.68 10.45 4.14
CA ALA A 95 -3.33 9.65 5.18
C ALA A 95 -4.85 9.66 5.02
N ASN A 96 -5.46 10.84 4.86
CA ASN A 96 -6.91 10.96 4.69
C ASN A 96 -7.41 10.25 3.41
N ILE A 97 -6.68 10.34 2.29
CA ILE A 97 -7.05 9.64 1.05
C ILE A 97 -6.99 8.12 1.26
N LEU A 98 -6.00 7.62 1.97
CA LEU A 98 -5.83 6.19 2.24
C LEU A 98 -6.94 5.67 3.15
N GLU A 99 -7.26 6.37 4.24
CA GLU A 99 -8.37 6.02 5.14
C GLU A 99 -9.72 5.98 4.40
N GLN A 100 -9.98 6.95 3.52
CA GLN A 100 -11.24 7.02 2.78
C GLN A 100 -11.39 5.93 1.70
N ASN A 101 -10.30 5.51 1.07
CA ASN A 101 -10.37 4.66 -0.13
C ASN A 101 -9.89 3.22 0.10
N THR A 102 -9.33 2.90 1.27
CA THR A 102 -8.87 1.55 1.60
C THR A 102 -10.03 0.75 2.18
N THR A 103 -10.46 -0.28 1.45
CA THR A 103 -11.53 -1.16 1.90
C THR A 103 -11.00 -2.21 2.89
N SER A 104 -11.88 -2.75 3.72
CA SER A 104 -11.55 -3.84 4.66
C SER A 104 -10.93 -5.06 3.97
N GLU A 105 -11.34 -5.36 2.74
CA GLU A 105 -10.74 -6.44 1.93
C GLU A 105 -9.25 -6.22 1.62
N LEU A 106 -8.82 -4.97 1.45
CA LEU A 106 -7.41 -4.65 1.24
C LEU A 106 -6.58 -4.76 2.53
N MET A 107 -7.22 -4.77 3.68
CA MET A 107 -6.54 -4.91 4.98
C MET A 107 -6.40 -6.38 5.40
N LYS A 108 -7.09 -7.31 4.74
CA LYS A 108 -6.94 -8.74 5.00
C LYS A 108 -5.54 -9.22 4.57
N PRO A 109 -4.88 -10.06 5.38
CA PRO A 109 -3.62 -10.68 5.01
C PRO A 109 -3.80 -11.60 3.80
N ILE A 110 -2.72 -11.80 3.04
CA ILE A 110 -2.74 -12.72 1.90
C ILE A 110 -2.53 -14.13 2.43
N ILE A 111 -3.64 -14.85 2.59
CA ILE A 111 -3.65 -16.25 2.99
C ILE A 111 -3.39 -17.09 1.72
N LYS A 112 -2.29 -17.83 1.68
CA LYS A 112 -2.19 -18.98 0.77
C LYS A 112 -3.16 -20.02 1.30
N LYS A 113 -4.15 -20.43 0.48
CA LYS A 113 -4.68 -21.79 0.67
C LYS A 113 -3.50 -22.71 0.43
N GLU A 114 -3.00 -23.33 1.48
CA GLU A 114 -2.22 -24.54 1.31
C GLU A 114 -3.18 -25.50 0.58
N SER A 115 -2.82 -25.85 -0.65
CA SER A 115 -3.46 -26.96 -1.35
C SER A 115 -3.21 -28.20 -0.49
N GLU A 116 -4.29 -28.71 0.10
CA GLU A 116 -4.37 -30.04 0.71
C GLU A 116 -3.77 -31.12 -0.19
#